data_AF-A0A1L8WCC3-F1
#
_entry.id   AF-A0A1L8WCC3-F1
#
_cell.length_a   1.000
_cell.length_b   1.000
_cell.length_c   1.000
_cell.angle_alpha   90.00
_cell.angle_beta   90.00
_cell.angle_gamma   90.00
#
_symmetry.space_group_name_H-M   'P 1'
#
loop_
_entity.id
_entity.type
_entity.pdbx_description
1 polymer ?
#
loop_
_entity_poly.entity_id
_entity_poly.type
_entity_poly.pdbx_seq_one_letter_code
_entity_poly.pdbx_strand_id
1 'polypeptide(L)'
;MTNKKIATRTITIVALCIGINYIGGTLALWLRLPVYLDSMGTIFAGTLLGPSIGLMTGLFSSVLSGVTADIFSFYYSPVQMLTGLLSGVIFYQRFFSPKKQFLVLGALVLSFPGTIVSSIITVNLFGGVTSSGSSMIVQFLHGLGINQTFSVIFVQTGTDFLDRFLSLSVVVFVSIALAKRGYRNSFQIKNSKQKFFK
;
A
#
# COMPACT_ATOMS: atom_id res chain seq x y z
N MET A 1 -10.04 25.77 17.59
CA MET A 1 -8.59 25.49 17.37
C MET A 1 -8.26 23.99 17.24
N THR A 2 -9.11 23.06 17.69
CA THR A 2 -8.92 21.61 17.61
C THR A 2 -8.94 21.04 16.18
N ASN A 3 -9.86 21.52 15.32
CA ASN A 3 -9.93 21.07 13.92
C ASN A 3 -8.66 21.33 13.10
N LYS A 4 -7.99 22.47 13.32
CA LYS A 4 -6.72 22.79 12.63
C LYS A 4 -5.60 21.79 13.00
N LYS A 5 -5.47 21.42 14.28
CA LYS A 5 -4.46 20.46 14.73
C LYS A 5 -4.68 19.06 14.15
N ILE A 6 -5.94 18.63 14.03
CA ILE A 6 -6.30 17.35 13.41
C ILE A 6 -5.97 17.38 11.91
N ALA A 7 -6.33 18.45 11.20
CA ALA A 7 -6.02 18.62 9.78
C ALA A 7 -4.51 18.60 9.50
N THR A 8 -3.69 19.35 10.27
CA THR A 8 -2.23 19.34 10.11
C THR A 8 -1.66 17.93 10.30
N ARG A 9 -2.09 17.22 11.34
CA ARG A 9 -1.62 15.86 11.61
C ARG A 9 -1.95 14.91 10.46
N THR A 10 -3.17 14.97 9.93
CA THR A 10 -3.61 14.16 8.79
C THR A 10 -2.74 14.43 7.57
N ILE A 11 -2.53 15.71 7.21
CA ILE A 11 -1.71 16.09 6.05
C ILE A 11 -0.26 15.61 6.21
N THR A 12 0.34 15.77 7.39
CA THR A 12 1.70 15.29 7.64
C THR A 12 1.83 13.77 7.50
N ILE A 13 0.85 13.00 8.00
CA ILE A 13 0.86 11.54 7.85
C ILE A 13 0.71 11.15 6.37
N VAL A 14 -0.22 11.78 5.65
CA VAL A 14 -0.43 11.53 4.21
C VAL A 14 0.83 11.84 3.41
N ALA A 15 1.49 12.98 3.68
CA ALA A 15 2.74 13.34 3.02
C ALA A 15 3.85 12.30 3.28
N LEU A 16 3.97 11.81 4.51
CA LEU A 16 4.91 10.75 4.85
C LEU A 16 4.58 9.44 4.13
N CYS A 17 3.30 9.05 4.05
CA CYS A 17 2.86 7.87 3.31
C CYS A 17 3.20 7.97 1.82
N ILE A 18 2.95 9.12 1.21
CA ILE A 18 3.31 9.38 -0.20
C ILE A 18 4.82 9.25 -0.39
N GLY A 19 5.62 9.83 0.51
CA GLY A 19 7.09 9.70 0.48
C GLY A 19 7.57 8.25 0.58
N ILE A 20 6.97 7.45 1.46
CA ILE A 20 7.29 6.00 1.58
C ILE A 20 6.98 5.28 0.27
N ASN A 21 5.79 5.52 -0.31
CA ASN A 21 5.40 4.90 -1.57
C ASN A 21 6.34 5.28 -2.71
N TYR A 22 6.71 6.57 -2.80
CA TYR A 22 7.63 7.08 -3.81
C TYR A 22 9.00 6.41 -3.73
N ILE A 23 9.58 6.35 -2.52
CA ILE A 23 10.88 5.72 -2.29
C ILE A 23 10.81 4.21 -2.55
N GLY A 24 9.76 3.53 -2.04
CA GLY A 24 9.56 2.09 -2.22
C GLY A 24 9.43 1.72 -3.69
N GLY A 25 8.56 2.42 -4.42
CA GLY A 25 8.38 2.27 -5.87
C GLY A 25 9.67 2.49 -6.64
N THR A 26 10.38 3.58 -6.37
CA THR A 26 11.63 3.90 -7.06
C THR A 26 12.71 2.84 -6.81
N LEU A 27 12.84 2.36 -5.57
CA LEU A 27 13.78 1.28 -5.24
C LEU A 27 13.43 -0.03 -5.94
N ALA A 28 12.14 -0.39 -5.98
CA ALA A 28 11.68 -1.58 -6.69
C ALA A 28 12.01 -1.53 -8.19
N LEU A 29 11.85 -0.36 -8.81
CA LEU A 29 12.21 -0.13 -10.21
C LEU A 29 13.73 -0.23 -10.44
N TRP A 30 14.55 0.42 -9.61
CA TRP A 30 16.01 0.39 -9.75
C TRP A 30 16.59 -1.01 -9.57
N LEU A 31 16.05 -1.77 -8.63
CA LEU A 31 16.46 -3.15 -8.35
C LEU A 31 15.78 -4.18 -9.26
N ARG A 32 14.86 -3.73 -10.14
CA ARG A 32 14.05 -4.58 -11.04
C ARG A 32 13.34 -5.71 -10.29
N LEU A 33 12.77 -5.39 -9.13
CA LEU A 33 12.05 -6.36 -8.33
C LEU A 33 10.74 -6.80 -9.02
N PRO A 34 10.31 -8.07 -8.85
CA PRO A 34 8.99 -8.53 -9.29
C PRO A 34 7.88 -8.17 -8.28
N VAL A 35 8.00 -7.00 -7.63
CA VAL A 35 7.03 -6.39 -6.69
C VAL A 35 7.14 -4.87 -6.81
N TYR A 36 6.13 -4.11 -6.37
CA TYR A 36 6.07 -2.66 -6.62
C TYR A 36 6.47 -1.81 -5.43
N LEU A 37 6.18 -2.24 -4.20
CA LEU A 37 6.50 -1.57 -2.92
C LEU A 37 5.96 -0.13 -2.79
N ASP A 38 5.05 0.28 -3.67
CA ASP A 38 4.51 1.65 -3.78
C ASP A 38 3.21 1.84 -3.00
N SER A 39 2.88 0.87 -2.15
CA SER A 39 1.54 0.68 -1.63
C SER A 39 1.44 0.62 -0.12
N MET A 40 2.58 0.56 0.57
CA MET A 40 2.66 0.48 2.02
C MET A 40 2.02 1.70 2.68
N GLY A 41 2.38 2.91 2.23
CA GLY A 41 1.83 4.16 2.71
C GLY A 41 0.35 4.33 2.37
N THR A 42 -0.09 3.84 1.21
CA THR A 42 -1.50 3.88 0.78
C THR A 42 -2.37 3.04 1.70
N ILE A 43 -1.96 1.80 1.97
CA ILE A 43 -2.65 0.90 2.89
C ILE A 43 -2.58 1.44 4.32
N PHE A 44 -1.42 1.95 4.76
CA PHE A 44 -1.26 2.55 6.08
C PHE A 44 -2.21 3.74 6.28
N ALA A 45 -2.28 4.67 5.31
CA ALA A 45 -3.18 5.82 5.37
C ALA A 45 -4.65 5.39 5.39
N GLY A 46 -5.05 4.42 4.56
CA GLY A 46 -6.40 3.87 4.57
C GLY A 46 -6.77 3.24 5.91
N THR A 47 -5.89 2.36 6.41
CA THR A 47 -6.08 1.67 7.70
C THR A 47 -6.03 2.59 8.92
N LEU A 48 -5.32 3.72 8.87
CA LEU A 48 -5.18 4.63 10.02
C LEU A 48 -6.16 5.80 9.99
N LEU A 49 -6.47 6.34 8.81
CA LEU A 49 -7.20 7.61 8.62
C LEU A 49 -8.52 7.45 7.85
N GLY A 50 -8.78 6.25 7.31
CA GLY A 50 -10.05 5.89 6.70
C GLY A 50 -10.01 5.84 5.17
N PRO A 51 -11.10 5.36 4.54
CA PRO A 51 -11.14 5.02 3.12
C PRO A 51 -10.87 6.20 2.19
N SER A 52 -11.46 7.37 2.46
CA SER A 52 -11.27 8.57 1.63
C SER A 52 -9.82 9.05 1.64
N ILE A 53 -9.16 9.00 2.80
CA ILE A 53 -7.75 9.41 2.93
C ILE A 53 -6.82 8.39 2.29
N GLY A 54 -7.10 7.09 2.45
CA GLY A 54 -6.37 6.02 1.74
C GLY A 54 -6.44 6.18 0.22
N LEU A 55 -7.65 6.39 -0.33
CA LEU A 55 -7.87 6.61 -1.75
C LEU A 55 -7.07 7.82 -2.27
N MET A 56 -7.14 8.96 -1.58
CA MET A 56 -6.38 10.17 -1.94
C MET A 56 -4.88 9.95 -1.85
N THR A 57 -4.40 9.23 -0.83
CA THR A 57 -2.98 8.89 -0.68
C THR A 57 -2.49 8.07 -1.86
N GLY A 58 -3.25 7.05 -2.29
CA GLY A 58 -2.93 6.24 -3.45
C GLY A 58 -2.90 7.04 -4.75
N LEU A 59 -3.90 7.90 -4.96
CA LEU A 59 -3.96 8.80 -6.12
C LEU A 59 -2.72 9.71 -6.19
N PHE A 60 -2.45 10.48 -5.13
CA PHE A 60 -1.34 11.43 -5.14
C PHE A 60 0.02 10.74 -5.20
N SER A 61 0.18 9.56 -4.60
CA SER A 61 1.41 8.77 -4.75
C SER A 61 1.66 8.38 -6.20
N SER A 62 0.62 7.90 -6.89
CA SER A 62 0.69 7.45 -8.28
C SER A 62 0.94 8.60 -9.25
N VAL A 63 0.30 9.75 -9.02
CA VAL A 63 0.52 10.95 -9.82
C VAL A 63 1.94 11.49 -9.61
N LEU A 64 2.40 11.57 -8.36
CA LEU A 64 3.75 12.03 -8.06
C LEU A 64 4.79 11.13 -8.73
N SER A 65 4.74 9.82 -8.50
CA SER A 65 5.63 8.85 -9.14
C SER A 65 5.51 8.91 -10.66
N GLY A 66 4.29 9.02 -11.17
CA GLY A 66 3.95 9.18 -12.58
C GLY A 66 4.70 10.31 -13.28
N VAL A 67 4.75 11.47 -12.64
CA VAL A 67 5.33 12.69 -13.22
C VAL A 67 6.85 12.76 -13.02
N THR A 68 7.40 12.08 -12.01
CA THR A 68 8.78 12.31 -11.57
C THR A 68 9.72 11.11 -11.66
N ALA A 69 9.20 9.88 -11.60
CA ALA A 69 10.01 8.67 -11.58
C ALA A 69 9.63 7.68 -12.70
N ASP A 70 8.35 7.43 -12.89
CA ASP A 70 7.86 6.39 -13.78
C ASP A 70 6.46 6.65 -14.32
N ILE A 71 6.35 6.93 -15.61
CA ILE A 71 5.08 7.28 -16.27
C ILE A 71 4.01 6.19 -16.15
N PHE A 72 4.41 4.91 -16.07
CA PHE A 72 3.46 3.80 -15.90
C PHE A 72 2.67 3.93 -14.58
N SER A 73 3.31 4.44 -13.52
CA SER A 73 2.66 4.68 -12.23
C SER A 73 1.45 5.62 -12.34
N PHE A 74 1.48 6.60 -13.24
CA PHE A 74 0.34 7.49 -13.47
C PHE A 74 -0.91 6.71 -13.93
N TYR A 75 -0.73 5.80 -14.89
CA TYR A 75 -1.79 4.96 -15.43
C TYR A 75 -2.31 3.93 -14.41
N TYR A 76 -1.48 3.49 -13.47
CA TYR A 76 -1.89 2.62 -12.36
C TYR A 76 -2.55 3.35 -11.18
N SER A 77 -2.76 4.67 -11.27
CA SER A 77 -3.48 5.42 -10.22
C SER A 77 -4.85 4.84 -9.83
N PRO A 78 -5.68 4.27 -10.73
CA PRO A 78 -6.93 3.63 -10.34
C PRO A 78 -6.71 2.42 -9.42
N VAL A 79 -5.64 1.64 -9.63
CA VAL A 79 -5.28 0.48 -8.79
C VAL A 79 -4.94 0.94 -7.37
N GLN A 80 -4.18 2.03 -7.25
CA GLN A 80 -3.77 2.58 -5.95
C GLN A 80 -4.93 3.26 -5.23
N MET A 81 -5.83 3.93 -5.95
CA MET A 81 -7.08 4.45 -5.40
C MET A 81 -7.94 3.32 -4.81
N LEU A 82 -8.12 2.24 -5.56
CA LEU A 82 -8.88 1.06 -5.15
C LEU A 82 -8.28 0.42 -3.90
N THR A 83 -6.96 0.25 -3.87
CA THR A 83 -6.23 -0.30 -2.73
C THR A 83 -6.41 0.57 -1.48
N GLY A 84 -6.24 1.89 -1.62
CA GLY A 84 -6.41 2.84 -0.52
C GLY A 84 -7.84 2.85 0.04
N LEU A 85 -8.84 2.81 -0.85
CA LEU A 85 -10.24 2.73 -0.47
C LEU A 85 -10.54 1.43 0.28
N LEU A 86 -10.20 0.27 -0.31
CA LEU A 86 -10.49 -1.04 0.27
C LEU A 86 -9.78 -1.25 1.60
N SER A 87 -8.51 -0.86 1.70
CA SER A 87 -7.77 -0.96 2.96
C SER A 87 -8.44 -0.15 4.08
N GLY A 88 -8.95 1.04 3.77
CA GLY A 88 -9.72 1.83 4.73
C GLY A 88 -11.07 1.22 5.08
N VAL A 89 -11.83 0.72 4.10
CA VAL A 89 -13.13 0.07 4.36
C VAL A 89 -12.96 -1.16 5.25
N ILE A 90 -11.93 -1.98 5.01
CA ILE A 90 -11.76 -3.27 5.67
C ILE A 90 -11.09 -3.12 7.04
N PHE A 91 -10.14 -2.19 7.19
CA PHE A 91 -9.22 -2.17 8.32
C PHE A 91 -9.22 -0.90 9.18
N TYR A 92 -9.88 0.20 8.79
CA TYR A 92 -9.77 1.50 9.47
C TYR A 92 -9.96 1.44 11.00
N GLN A 93 -11.01 0.77 11.46
CA GLN A 93 -11.31 0.66 12.90
C GLN A 93 -10.54 -0.46 13.61
N ARG A 94 -9.74 -1.23 12.87
CA ARG A 94 -9.02 -2.41 13.36
C ARG A 94 -7.52 -2.18 13.50
N PHE A 95 -7.06 -0.95 13.24
CA PHE A 95 -5.64 -0.58 13.23
C PHE A 95 -4.88 -1.02 14.49
N PHE A 96 -5.44 -0.83 15.69
CA PHE A 96 -4.75 -1.18 16.95
C PHE A 96 -5.02 -2.61 17.46
N SER A 97 -5.86 -3.37 16.77
CA SER A 97 -6.18 -4.76 17.12
C SER A 97 -6.06 -5.69 15.90
N PRO A 98 -4.91 -5.69 15.19
CA PRO A 98 -4.76 -6.52 13.99
C PRO A 98 -4.65 -7.99 14.38
N LYS A 99 -5.54 -8.84 13.83
CA LYS A 99 -5.39 -10.29 13.94
C LYS A 99 -4.46 -10.77 12.83
N LYS A 100 -3.49 -11.64 13.14
CA LYS A 100 -2.56 -12.21 12.14
C LYS A 100 -3.25 -12.92 10.98
N GLN A 101 -4.40 -13.54 11.24
CA GLN A 101 -5.26 -14.18 10.23
C GLN A 101 -5.76 -13.21 9.14
N PHE A 102 -5.74 -11.89 9.40
CA PHE A 102 -6.10 -10.87 8.41
C PHE A 102 -4.98 -10.55 7.43
N LEU A 103 -3.75 -11.05 7.62
CA LEU A 103 -2.65 -10.79 6.68
C LEU A 103 -2.88 -11.46 5.33
N VAL A 104 -3.06 -12.78 5.32
CA VAL A 104 -3.23 -13.54 4.07
C VAL A 104 -4.57 -13.22 3.42
N LEU A 105 -5.67 -13.30 4.17
CA LEU A 105 -7.00 -12.98 3.66
C LEU A 105 -7.12 -11.51 3.23
N GLY A 106 -6.52 -10.60 4.00
CA GLY A 106 -6.48 -9.19 3.65
C GLY A 106 -5.69 -8.93 2.37
N ALA A 107 -4.54 -9.58 2.22
CA ALA A 107 -3.73 -9.46 1.01
C ALA A 107 -4.50 -9.94 -0.21
N LEU A 108 -5.18 -11.10 -0.13
CA LEU A 108 -6.02 -11.61 -1.20
C LEU A 108 -7.15 -10.65 -1.58
N VAL A 109 -7.87 -10.12 -0.59
CA VAL A 109 -9.00 -9.20 -0.85
C VAL A 109 -8.53 -7.87 -1.44
N LEU A 110 -7.36 -7.38 -1.04
CA LEU A 110 -6.78 -6.17 -1.63
C LEU A 110 -6.19 -6.41 -3.03
N SER A 111 -5.55 -7.57 -3.26
CA SER A 111 -4.88 -7.85 -4.52
C SER A 111 -5.88 -8.18 -5.62
N PHE A 112 -6.93 -8.96 -5.34
CA PHE A 112 -7.86 -9.45 -6.36
C PHE A 112 -8.46 -8.35 -7.27
N PRO A 113 -9.12 -7.29 -6.75
CA PRO A 113 -9.65 -6.23 -7.60
C PRO A 113 -8.54 -5.38 -8.23
N GLY A 114 -7.41 -5.23 -7.53
CA GLY A 114 -6.23 -4.54 -8.05
C GLY A 114 -5.66 -5.23 -9.29
N THR A 115 -5.55 -6.57 -9.24
CA THR A 115 -5.04 -7.42 -10.33
C THR A 115 -5.92 -7.38 -11.56
N ILE A 116 -7.25 -7.39 -11.39
CA ILE A 116 -8.16 -7.25 -12.54
C ILE A 116 -7.89 -5.92 -13.26
N VAL A 117 -7.80 -4.82 -12.51
CA VAL A 117 -7.60 -3.49 -13.08
C VAL A 117 -6.17 -3.36 -13.66
N SER A 118 -5.15 -3.81 -12.94
CA SER A 118 -3.75 -3.75 -13.40
C SER A 118 -3.53 -4.59 -14.65
N SER A 119 -4.13 -5.79 -14.75
CA SER A 119 -4.03 -6.66 -15.93
C SER A 119 -4.69 -6.06 -17.15
N ILE A 120 -5.89 -5.48 -17.00
CA ILE A 120 -6.56 -4.77 -18.11
C ILE A 120 -5.69 -3.62 -18.62
N ILE A 121 -5.14 -2.82 -17.71
CA ILE A 121 -4.23 -1.71 -18.06
C ILE A 121 -3.02 -2.25 -18.82
N THR A 122 -2.39 -3.29 -18.29
CA THR A 122 -1.13 -3.84 -18.83
C THR A 122 -1.30 -4.45 -20.20
N VAL A 123 -2.38 -5.19 -20.43
CA VAL A 123 -2.66 -5.83 -21.71
C VAL A 123 -3.04 -4.78 -22.75
N ASN A 124 -3.99 -3.88 -22.41
CA ASN A 124 -4.59 -2.99 -23.41
C ASN A 124 -3.76 -1.75 -23.71
N LEU A 125 -3.09 -1.16 -22.70
CA LEU A 125 -2.30 0.06 -22.90
C LEU A 125 -0.83 -0.24 -23.20
N PHE A 126 -0.28 -1.31 -22.63
CA PHE A 126 1.17 -1.55 -22.63
C PHE A 126 1.60 -2.83 -23.34
N GLY A 127 0.65 -3.64 -23.83
CA GLY A 127 0.94 -4.88 -24.52
C GLY A 127 1.79 -5.87 -23.72
N GLY A 128 1.72 -5.84 -22.38
CA GLY A 128 2.49 -6.70 -21.47
C GLY A 128 3.88 -6.21 -21.06
N VAL A 129 4.36 -5.10 -21.61
CA VAL A 129 5.70 -4.56 -21.30
C VAL A 129 5.58 -3.26 -20.52
N THR A 130 6.17 -3.22 -19.33
CA THR A 130 6.14 -2.06 -18.42
C THR A 130 7.54 -1.81 -17.85
N SER A 131 7.67 -0.75 -17.05
CA SER A 131 8.87 -0.45 -16.24
C SER A 131 9.13 -1.47 -15.13
N SER A 132 8.13 -2.29 -14.76
CA SER A 132 8.23 -3.26 -13.66
C SER A 132 9.16 -4.43 -13.99
N GLY A 133 9.89 -4.92 -12.99
CA GLY A 133 10.70 -6.14 -13.11
C GLY A 133 9.86 -7.38 -13.46
N SER A 134 8.56 -7.37 -13.11
CA SER A 134 7.63 -8.45 -13.45
C SER A 134 7.44 -8.65 -14.96
N SER A 135 7.61 -7.59 -15.77
CA SER A 135 7.51 -7.70 -17.23
C SER A 135 8.53 -8.66 -17.82
N MET A 136 9.70 -8.87 -17.21
CA MET A 136 10.66 -9.89 -17.67
C MET A 136 10.07 -11.29 -17.58
N ILE A 137 9.33 -11.58 -16.51
CA ILE A 137 8.69 -12.87 -16.29
C ILE A 137 7.53 -13.04 -17.28
N VAL A 138 6.75 -11.98 -17.52
CA VAL A 138 5.68 -11.98 -18.53
C VAL A 138 6.22 -12.32 -19.90
N GLN A 139 7.29 -11.63 -20.34
CA GLN A 139 7.88 -11.84 -21.66
C GLN A 139 8.55 -13.20 -21.78
N PHE A 140 9.14 -13.72 -20.69
CA PHE A 140 9.66 -15.08 -20.66
C PHE A 140 8.56 -16.11 -20.90
N LEU A 141 7.44 -16.02 -20.17
CA LEU A 141 6.30 -16.93 -20.36
C LEU A 141 5.70 -16.81 -21.76
N HIS A 142 5.56 -15.60 -22.28
CA HIS A 142 5.08 -15.38 -23.64
C HIS A 142 6.02 -15.97 -24.69
N GLY A 143 7.35 -15.84 -24.49
CA GLY A 143 8.38 -16.45 -25.33
C GLY A 143 8.34 -17.98 -25.36
N LEU A 144 7.78 -18.62 -24.32
CA LEU A 144 7.50 -20.07 -24.30
C LEU A 144 6.22 -20.45 -25.07
N GLY A 145 5.56 -19.51 -25.73
CA GLY A 145 4.35 -19.72 -26.53
C GLY A 145 3.04 -19.53 -25.76
N ILE A 146 3.09 -19.06 -24.50
CA ILE A 146 1.88 -18.76 -23.74
C ILE A 146 1.23 -17.47 -24.26
N ASN A 147 -0.09 -17.42 -24.32
CA ASN A 147 -0.82 -16.21 -24.71
C ASN A 147 -0.45 -15.00 -23.83
N GLN A 148 -0.22 -13.83 -24.44
CA GLN A 148 0.25 -12.62 -23.75
C GLN A 148 -0.66 -12.20 -22.58
N THR A 149 -1.98 -12.21 -22.79
CA THR A 149 -2.97 -11.87 -21.76
C THR A 149 -2.88 -12.83 -20.57
N PHE A 150 -2.73 -14.13 -20.85
CA PHE A 150 -2.62 -15.13 -19.81
C PHE A 150 -1.30 -14.99 -19.02
N SER A 151 -0.19 -14.74 -19.71
CA SER A 151 1.11 -14.46 -19.08
C SER A 151 1.03 -13.27 -18.14
N VAL A 152 0.40 -12.17 -18.56
CA VAL A 152 0.20 -10.98 -17.72
C VAL A 152 -0.63 -11.31 -16.48
N ILE A 153 -1.81 -11.91 -16.64
CA ILE A 153 -2.71 -12.22 -15.53
C ILE A 153 -2.04 -13.14 -14.51
N PHE A 154 -1.34 -14.18 -14.98
CA PHE A 154 -0.67 -15.14 -14.12
C PHE A 154 0.43 -14.49 -13.27
N VAL A 155 1.32 -13.71 -13.93
CA VAL A 155 2.41 -13.02 -13.24
C VAL A 155 1.85 -11.99 -12.27
N GLN A 156 0.90 -11.16 -12.70
CA GLN A 156 0.34 -10.09 -11.86
C GLN A 156 -0.42 -10.62 -10.65
N THR A 157 -1.13 -11.74 -10.79
CA THR A 157 -1.78 -12.39 -9.64
C THR A 157 -0.75 -12.69 -8.54
N GLY A 158 0.43 -13.19 -8.92
CA GLY A 158 1.52 -13.43 -7.98
C GLY A 158 2.14 -12.15 -7.44
N THR A 159 2.53 -11.22 -8.32
CA THR A 159 3.27 -10.02 -7.91
C THR A 159 2.42 -9.06 -7.09
N ASP A 160 1.16 -8.87 -7.46
CA ASP A 160 0.23 -8.00 -6.74
C ASP A 160 -0.09 -8.60 -5.37
N PHE A 161 -0.33 -9.92 -5.29
CA PHE A 161 -0.55 -10.58 -4.02
C PHE A 161 0.66 -10.44 -3.07
N LEU A 162 1.86 -10.69 -3.58
CA LEU A 162 3.10 -10.52 -2.81
C LEU A 162 3.27 -9.08 -2.34
N ASP A 163 2.99 -8.10 -3.21
CA ASP A 163 3.05 -6.69 -2.86
C ASP A 163 2.07 -6.31 -1.73
N ARG A 164 0.80 -6.75 -1.83
CA ARG A 164 -0.21 -6.52 -0.80
C ARG A 164 0.12 -7.22 0.50
N PHE A 165 0.69 -8.42 0.43
CA PHE A 165 1.12 -9.18 1.60
C PHE A 165 2.28 -8.49 2.33
N LEU A 166 3.31 -8.06 1.61
CA LEU A 166 4.44 -7.33 2.18
C LEU A 166 3.98 -6.00 2.79
N SER A 167 3.16 -5.24 2.07
CA SER A 167 2.63 -3.96 2.52
C SER A 167 1.78 -4.10 3.79
N LEU A 168 0.87 -5.07 3.84
CA LEU A 168 0.07 -5.34 5.04
C LEU A 168 0.93 -5.83 6.21
N SER A 169 1.96 -6.63 5.95
CA SER A 169 2.88 -7.10 6.99
C SER A 169 3.59 -5.93 7.68
N VAL A 170 4.06 -4.95 6.89
CA VAL A 170 4.66 -3.71 7.42
C VAL A 170 3.64 -2.91 8.21
N VAL A 171 2.43 -2.72 7.69
CA VAL A 171 1.35 -1.98 8.37
C VAL A 171 1.01 -2.62 9.72
N VAL A 172 0.78 -3.93 9.76
CA VAL A 172 0.47 -4.66 11.01
C VAL A 172 1.62 -4.57 12.01
N PHE A 173 2.87 -4.68 11.55
CA PHE A 173 4.04 -4.51 12.42
C PHE A 173 4.07 -3.12 13.06
N VAL A 174 3.90 -2.06 12.25
CA VAL A 174 3.86 -0.67 12.73
C VAL A 174 2.69 -0.46 13.68
N SER A 175 1.50 -0.96 13.35
CA SER A 175 0.32 -0.91 14.20
C SER A 175 0.56 -1.50 15.59
N ILE A 176 1.16 -2.70 15.68
CA ILE A 176 1.49 -3.36 16.95
C ILE A 176 2.54 -2.56 17.72
N ALA A 177 3.57 -2.05 17.04
CA ALA A 177 4.61 -1.23 17.65
C ALA A 177 4.04 0.05 18.28
N LEU A 178 3.14 0.73 17.56
CA LEU A 178 2.45 1.93 18.04
C LEU A 178 1.47 1.62 19.18
N ALA A 179 0.71 0.52 19.10
CA ALA A 179 -0.20 0.09 20.18
C ALA A 179 0.55 -0.13 21.51
N LYS A 180 1.69 -0.84 21.45
CA LYS A 180 2.55 -1.08 22.63
C LYS A 180 3.08 0.21 23.23
N ARG A 181 3.47 1.18 22.39
CA ARG A 181 3.96 2.49 22.85
C ARG A 181 2.85 3.30 23.52
N GLY A 182 1.64 3.30 22.96
CA GLY A 182 0.47 3.96 23.55
C GLY A 182 0.14 3.43 24.95
N TYR A 183 0.15 2.10 25.12
CA TYR A 183 -0.10 1.47 26.42
C TYR A 183 0.97 1.83 27.46
N ARG A 184 2.27 1.78 27.09
CA ARG A 184 3.39 2.13 27.99
C ARG A 184 3.30 3.58 28.49
N ASN A 185 2.95 4.53 27.61
CA ASN A 185 2.83 5.94 27.99
C ASN A 185 1.67 6.18 28.98
N SER A 186 0.51 5.56 28.74
CA SER A 186 -0.64 5.68 29.64
C SER A 186 -0.35 5.09 31.04
N PHE A 187 0.39 3.99 31.10
CA PHE A 187 0.82 3.37 32.36
C PHE A 187 1.82 4.24 33.14
N GLN A 188 2.81 4.84 32.46
CA GLN A 188 3.77 5.76 33.10
C GLN A 188 3.09 7.02 33.65
N ILE A 189 2.14 7.61 32.93
CA ILE A 189 1.40 8.79 33.40
C ILE A 189 0.62 8.46 34.69
N LYS A 190 -0.07 7.31 34.72
CA LYS A 190 -0.84 6.88 35.90
C LYS A 190 0.06 6.66 37.13
N ASN A 191 1.22 6.04 36.95
CA ASN A 191 2.20 5.85 38.03
C ASN A 191 2.87 7.15 38.49
N SER A 192 3.14 8.10 37.58
CA SER A 192 3.71 9.40 37.97
C SER A 192 2.75 10.24 38.81
N LYS A 193 1.44 10.20 38.50
CA LYS A 193 0.41 10.86 39.31
C LYS A 193 0.29 10.23 40.68
N GLN A 194 0.30 8.90 40.79
CA GLN A 194 0.24 8.22 42.10
C GLN A 194 1.45 8.52 43.01
N LYS A 195 2.62 8.81 42.45
CA LYS A 195 3.81 9.23 43.21
C LYS A 195 3.76 10.68 43.68
N PHE A 196 2.96 11.54 43.05
CA PHE A 196 2.82 12.96 43.40
C PHE A 196 1.76 13.23 44.47
N PHE A 197 0.85 12.27 44.71
CA PHE A 197 -0.19 12.33 45.74
C PHE A 197 0.12 11.50 46.99
N LYS A 198 1.38 11.07 47.15
CA LYS A 198 1.94 10.51 48.38
C LYS A 198 3.03 11.44 48.87
#